data_AF-A0A815T2D4-F1
#
_entry.id   AF-A0A815T2D4-F1
#
_cell.length_a   1.000
_cell.length_b   1.000
_cell.length_c   1.000
_cell.angle_alpha   90.00
_cell.angle_beta   90.00
_cell.angle_gamma   90.00
#
_symmetry.space_group_name_H-M   'P 1'
#
loop_
_entity.id
_entity.type
_entity.pdbx_description
1 polymer ?
#
loop_
_entity_poly.entity_id
_entity_poly.type
_entity_poly.pdbx_seq_one_letter_code
_entity_poly.pdbx_strand_id
1 'polypeptide(L)'
;MGYEKGRDLGKNLQGRAVPIQVVKRQGKGAVGRYGNEDPNRVMHTQQCEIDESTRTSKKNDGSSVPQWRKQQQEKAPKQQYVYKTLNDVLKEHTTKFHNKKSSGPKGEKIIDMTEREPRILQNYNSIRTKQYDNEQVLALNELTHNLDLIIESCEKSMIHSH
;
A
#
# COMPACT_ATOMS: atom_id res chain seq x y z
N MET A 1 3.43 -1.01 -46.96
CA MET A 1 3.37 -0.91 -45.48
C MET A 1 4.48 -0.07 -44.86
N GLY A 2 5.57 0.30 -45.57
CA GLY A 2 6.53 1.30 -45.08
C GLY A 2 7.37 0.87 -43.87
N TYR A 3 7.50 -0.44 -43.63
CA TYR A 3 8.34 -0.96 -42.56
C TYR A 3 9.82 -0.83 -42.93
N GLU A 4 10.60 -0.17 -42.07
CA GLU A 4 12.04 -0.03 -42.20
C GLU A 4 12.74 -0.99 -41.22
N LYS A 5 13.56 -1.92 -41.73
CA LYS A 5 14.29 -2.89 -40.91
C LYS A 5 15.20 -2.14 -39.93
N GLY A 6 15.05 -2.44 -38.64
CA GLY A 6 15.83 -1.81 -37.56
C GLY A 6 15.20 -0.54 -37.00
N ARG A 7 14.03 -0.13 -37.47
CA ARG A 7 13.25 0.96 -36.88
C ARG A 7 11.96 0.45 -36.27
N ASP A 8 11.52 1.14 -35.23
CA ASP A 8 10.28 0.82 -34.53
C ASP A 8 9.05 1.19 -35.37
N LEU A 9 7.90 0.61 -35.04
CA LEU A 9 6.64 0.90 -35.73
C LEU A 9 6.05 2.26 -35.29
N GLY A 10 5.17 2.84 -36.09
CA GLY A 10 4.44 4.07 -35.77
C GLY A 10 4.86 5.28 -36.61
N LYS A 11 4.08 6.36 -36.52
CA LYS A 11 4.24 7.57 -37.35
C LYS A 11 5.62 8.24 -37.19
N ASN A 12 6.16 8.21 -35.97
CA ASN A 12 7.47 8.76 -35.63
C ASN A 12 8.45 7.66 -35.19
N LEU A 13 8.18 6.40 -35.56
CA LEU A 13 9.02 5.25 -35.20
C LEU A 13 9.23 5.13 -33.68
N GLN A 14 8.16 5.30 -32.91
CA GLN A 14 8.19 5.29 -31.44
C GLN A 14 7.68 3.98 -30.80
N GLY A 15 7.30 3.01 -31.62
CA GLY A 15 6.86 1.70 -31.17
C GLY A 15 7.99 0.91 -30.50
N ARG A 16 7.71 -0.32 -30.09
CA ARG A 16 8.74 -1.22 -29.56
C ARG A 16 9.01 -2.33 -30.57
N ALA A 17 10.25 -2.47 -31.02
CA ALA A 17 10.66 -3.52 -31.95
C ALA A 17 10.63 -4.91 -31.30
N VAL A 18 10.93 -4.97 -30.00
CA VAL A 18 11.01 -6.23 -29.25
C VAL A 18 9.71 -6.47 -28.47
N PRO A 19 9.11 -7.67 -28.54
CA PRO A 19 7.93 -8.00 -27.76
C PRO A 19 8.17 -7.85 -26.25
N ILE A 20 7.11 -7.47 -25.52
CA ILE A 20 7.16 -7.38 -24.06
C ILE A 20 7.03 -8.79 -23.49
N GLN A 21 8.02 -9.21 -22.72
CA GLN A 21 7.95 -10.44 -21.95
C GLN A 21 7.32 -10.16 -20.58
N VAL A 22 6.32 -10.96 -20.20
CA VAL A 22 5.66 -10.89 -18.89
C VAL A 22 5.99 -12.14 -18.11
N VAL A 23 6.40 -11.98 -16.85
CA VAL A 23 6.67 -13.11 -15.95
C VAL A 23 5.42 -13.38 -15.11
N LYS A 24 4.87 -14.60 -15.21
CA LYS A 24 3.76 -15.01 -14.36
C LYS A 24 4.29 -15.34 -12.96
N ARG A 25 3.76 -14.61 -11.97
CA ARG A 25 4.08 -14.83 -10.57
C ARG A 25 3.55 -16.19 -10.09
N GLN A 26 4.35 -16.88 -9.29
CA GLN A 26 3.94 -18.11 -8.63
C GLN A 26 3.22 -17.83 -7.30
N GLY A 27 2.07 -18.46 -7.06
CA GLY A 27 1.32 -18.39 -5.79
C GLY A 27 0.83 -16.99 -5.38
N LYS A 28 0.39 -16.88 -4.11
CA LYS A 28 -0.24 -15.69 -3.52
C LYS A 28 0.64 -14.89 -2.54
N GLY A 29 1.96 -15.04 -2.61
CA GLY A 29 2.88 -14.31 -1.72
C GLY A 29 2.79 -12.79 -1.87
N ALA A 30 3.45 -12.03 -0.99
CA ALA A 30 3.65 -10.58 -1.16
C ALA A 30 4.70 -10.29 -2.25
N VAL A 31 4.57 -9.17 -2.97
CA VAL A 31 5.53 -8.76 -4.04
C VAL A 31 6.97 -8.83 -3.55
N GLY A 32 7.87 -9.42 -4.35
CA GLY A 32 9.28 -9.60 -3.99
C GLY A 32 9.61 -10.85 -3.14
N ARG A 33 8.60 -11.61 -2.66
CA ARG A 33 8.82 -12.86 -1.91
C ARG A 33 9.63 -13.90 -2.71
N TYR A 34 9.45 -13.92 -4.03
CA TYR A 34 10.08 -14.90 -4.92
C TYR A 34 11.37 -14.38 -5.58
N GLY A 35 11.93 -13.27 -5.07
CA GLY A 35 13.11 -12.63 -5.63
C GLY A 35 12.78 -11.50 -6.61
N ASN A 36 13.79 -11.05 -7.35
CA ASN A 36 13.65 -9.95 -8.31
C ASN A 36 12.73 -10.39 -9.47
N GLU A 37 11.58 -9.72 -9.60
CA GLU A 37 10.55 -10.05 -10.59
C GLU A 37 10.85 -9.46 -11.99
N ASP A 38 11.93 -8.67 -12.11
CA ASP A 38 12.40 -8.07 -13.36
C ASP A 38 13.45 -8.95 -14.05
N PRO A 39 13.11 -9.69 -15.12
CA PRO A 39 14.10 -10.50 -15.85
C PRO A 39 15.16 -9.65 -16.57
N ASN A 40 14.84 -8.40 -16.90
CA ASN A 40 15.72 -7.51 -17.67
C ASN A 40 16.70 -6.69 -16.81
N ARG A 41 16.59 -6.71 -15.48
CA ARG A 41 17.48 -5.92 -14.62
C ARG A 41 18.92 -6.41 -14.65
N VAL A 42 19.13 -7.71 -14.88
CA VAL A 42 20.47 -8.32 -14.97
C VAL A 42 21.14 -8.07 -16.32
N MET A 43 20.35 -7.96 -17.39
CA MET A 43 20.85 -7.75 -18.75
C MET A 43 21.40 -6.32 -18.96
N HIS A 44 20.87 -5.33 -18.23
CA HIS A 44 21.34 -3.96 -18.32
C HIS A 44 22.75 -3.74 -17.74
N THR A 45 23.26 -4.68 -16.95
CA THR A 45 24.62 -4.63 -16.39
C THR A 45 25.67 -5.28 -17.32
N GLN A 46 25.27 -6.12 -18.28
CA GLN A 46 26.20 -6.88 -19.13
C GLN A 46 26.34 -6.34 -20.56
N GLN A 47 25.53 -5.34 -20.97
CA GLN A 47 25.58 -4.76 -22.32
C GLN A 47 26.30 -3.40 -22.40
N CYS A 48 27.11 -3.05 -21.39
CA CYS A 48 27.89 -1.80 -21.40
C CYS A 48 29.32 -1.95 -21.94
N GLU A 49 29.69 -3.12 -22.49
CA GLU A 49 30.95 -3.32 -23.20
C GLU A 49 30.62 -3.56 -24.67
N ILE A 50 30.65 -2.51 -25.49
CA ILE A 50 30.91 -2.44 -26.96
C ILE A 50 30.42 -1.05 -27.43
N ASP A 51 31.34 -0.09 -27.45
CA ASP A 51 31.63 0.82 -28.58
C ASP A 51 32.39 2.06 -28.09
N GLU A 52 33.72 1.96 -28.17
CA GLU A 52 34.67 3.02 -27.93
C GLU A 52 34.79 3.88 -29.21
N SER A 53 33.95 4.91 -29.35
CA SER A 53 34.23 6.15 -30.10
C SER A 53 32.97 7.00 -30.23
N THR A 54 32.73 7.89 -29.26
CA THR A 54 32.38 9.30 -29.53
C THR A 54 32.36 10.08 -28.21
N ARG A 55 33.14 11.16 -28.22
CA ARG A 55 33.47 12.04 -27.10
C ARG A 55 32.33 13.05 -26.90
N THR A 56 31.79 13.23 -25.69
CA THR A 56 31.78 14.51 -24.93
C THR A 56 30.70 14.57 -23.82
N SER A 57 31.19 14.83 -22.60
CA SER A 57 30.54 15.60 -21.53
C SER A 57 29.15 15.21 -21.02
N LYS A 58 29.14 14.40 -19.95
CA LYS A 58 28.83 14.83 -18.57
C LYS A 58 28.80 13.61 -17.64
N LYS A 59 29.85 13.44 -16.86
CA LYS A 59 29.87 12.56 -15.69
C LYS A 59 28.87 13.11 -14.67
N ASN A 60 27.69 12.52 -14.61
CA ASN A 60 26.84 12.55 -13.43
C ASN A 60 26.80 11.13 -12.87
N ASP A 61 27.95 10.69 -12.36
CA ASP A 61 28.04 9.54 -11.44
C ASP A 61 27.50 9.98 -10.07
N GLY A 62 26.23 10.35 -10.04
CA GLY A 62 25.45 10.47 -8.83
C GLY A 62 24.96 9.08 -8.47
N SER A 63 25.84 8.25 -7.90
CA SER A 63 25.41 7.02 -7.24
C SER A 63 24.30 7.41 -6.25
N SER A 64 23.07 7.02 -6.54
CA SER A 64 21.91 7.29 -5.69
C SER A 64 22.08 6.47 -4.42
N VAL A 65 22.77 7.07 -3.44
CA VAL A 65 22.83 6.52 -2.09
C VAL A 65 21.43 6.68 -1.50
N PRO A 66 20.81 5.61 -0.98
CA PRO A 66 19.50 5.72 -0.39
C PRO A 66 19.52 6.73 0.76
N GLN A 67 18.64 7.74 0.67
CA GLN A 67 18.54 8.87 1.61
C GLN A 67 18.24 8.45 3.07
N TRP A 68 17.95 7.18 3.32
CA TRP A 68 17.79 6.62 4.67
C TRP A 68 19.11 6.28 5.38
N ARG A 69 20.25 6.28 4.68
CA ARG A 69 21.56 6.10 5.32
C ARG A 69 22.12 7.45 5.76
N LYS A 70 22.10 7.73 7.07
CA LYS A 70 22.82 8.87 7.64
C LYS A 70 24.32 8.67 7.40
N GLN A 71 24.92 9.56 6.60
CA GLN A 71 26.36 9.59 6.41
C GLN A 71 27.03 9.92 7.75
N GLN A 72 28.09 9.16 8.07
CA GLN A 72 28.74 9.15 9.38
C GLN A 72 29.57 10.41 9.69
N GLN A 73 29.47 11.47 8.87
CA GLN A 73 30.34 12.64 8.94
C GLN A 73 29.69 13.92 9.49
N GLU A 74 28.38 13.95 9.74
CA GLU A 74 27.76 15.10 10.40
C GLU A 74 27.24 14.70 11.78
N LYS A 75 27.94 15.16 12.81
CA LYS A 75 27.47 15.11 14.20
C LYS A 75 26.08 15.77 14.20
N ALA A 76 25.04 15.00 14.54
CA ALA A 76 23.69 15.53 14.66
C ALA A 76 23.72 16.81 15.51
N PRO A 77 22.98 17.88 15.12
CA PRO A 77 22.99 19.13 15.88
C PRO A 77 22.59 18.80 17.32
N LYS A 78 23.46 19.18 18.27
CA LYS A 78 23.20 18.99 19.71
C LYS A 78 21.90 19.74 20.02
N GLN A 79 20.85 18.98 20.30
CA GLN A 79 19.56 19.54 20.63
C GLN A 79 19.68 20.32 21.94
N GLN A 80 19.60 21.65 21.85
CA GLN A 80 19.66 22.51 23.03
C GLN A 80 18.33 22.41 23.76
N TYR A 81 18.36 21.84 24.96
CA TYR A 81 17.20 21.79 25.84
C TYR A 81 17.02 23.15 26.52
N VAL A 82 15.87 23.78 26.27
CA VAL A 82 15.43 24.97 27.02
C VAL A 82 14.38 24.50 28.02
N TYR A 83 14.70 24.61 29.31
CA TYR A 83 13.76 24.29 30.37
C TYR A 83 12.76 25.43 30.54
N LYS A 84 11.46 25.10 30.51
CA LYS A 84 10.37 26.05 30.70
C LYS A 84 9.53 25.62 31.90
N THR A 85 8.98 26.59 32.61
CA THR A 85 8.04 26.31 33.71
C THR A 85 6.68 25.88 33.15
N LEU A 86 5.88 25.17 33.95
CA LEU A 86 4.54 24.72 33.53
C LEU A 86 3.66 25.89 33.07
N ASN A 87 3.78 27.04 33.72
CA ASN A 87 3.04 28.25 33.38
C ASN A 87 3.44 28.83 32.02
N ASP A 88 4.72 28.73 31.65
CA ASP A 88 5.22 29.22 30.35
C ASP A 88 4.75 28.34 29.20
N VAL A 89 4.72 27.01 29.41
CA VAL A 89 4.19 26.05 28.43
C VAL A 89 2.70 26.30 28.18
N LEU A 90 1.93 26.57 29.25
CA LEU A 90 0.49 26.84 29.15
C LEU A 90 0.20 28.12 28.35
N LYS A 91 0.97 29.19 28.57
CA LYS A 91 0.83 30.48 27.86
C LYS A 91 1.23 30.39 26.38
N GLU A 92 2.23 29.59 26.04
CA GLU A 92 2.60 29.36 24.64
C GLU A 92 1.54 28.55 23.88
N HIS A 93 0.83 27.65 24.56
CA HIS A 93 -0.23 26.84 23.97
C HIS A 93 -1.52 27.64 23.72
N THR A 94 -1.80 28.71 24.46
CA THR A 94 -3.01 29.51 24.23
C THR A 94 -2.90 30.48 23.05
N THR A 95 -1.68 30.93 22.73
CA THR A 95 -1.45 31.98 21.72
C THR A 95 -1.20 31.45 20.31
N LYS A 96 -0.70 30.22 20.15
CA LYS A 96 -0.30 29.67 18.83
C LYS A 96 -1.38 28.83 18.13
N PHE A 97 -2.44 28.43 18.82
CA PHE A 97 -3.42 27.46 18.30
C PHE A 97 -4.78 28.06 17.92
N HIS A 98 -5.06 29.32 18.24
CA HIS A 98 -6.39 29.90 18.00
C HIS A 98 -6.68 30.41 16.57
N ASN A 99 -5.70 30.47 15.66
CA ASN A 99 -5.91 30.93 14.28
C ASN A 99 -5.66 29.88 13.19
N LYS A 100 -5.42 28.62 13.54
CA LYS A 100 -5.61 27.53 12.58
C LYS A 100 -7.09 27.16 12.65
N LYS A 101 -7.90 27.80 11.80
CA LYS A 101 -9.11 27.14 11.29
C LYS A 101 -8.68 25.71 11.00
N SER A 102 -9.33 24.73 11.62
CA SER A 102 -9.10 23.34 11.29
C SER A 102 -9.20 23.29 9.77
N SER A 103 -8.06 23.04 9.12
CA SER A 103 -8.11 22.59 7.75
C SER A 103 -8.81 21.26 7.89
N GLY A 104 -10.15 21.27 7.77
CA GLY A 104 -10.90 20.08 7.40
C GLY A 104 -10.12 19.41 6.28
N PRO A 105 -10.04 18.08 6.28
CA PRO A 105 -9.15 17.36 5.39
C PRO A 105 -9.32 17.96 3.99
N LYS A 106 -8.26 18.57 3.45
CA LYS A 106 -8.25 19.03 2.06
C LYS A 106 -8.70 17.82 1.27
N GLY A 107 -9.92 17.89 0.72
CA GLY A 107 -10.70 16.72 0.32
C GLY A 107 -9.93 15.86 -0.67
N GLU A 108 -9.23 14.86 -0.16
CA GLU A 108 -8.63 13.83 -0.98
C GLU A 108 -9.77 13.02 -1.55
N LYS A 109 -9.81 12.95 -2.88
CA LYS A 109 -10.84 12.21 -3.60
C LYS A 109 -10.59 10.72 -3.37
N ILE A 110 -11.35 10.13 -2.46
CA ILE A 110 -11.29 8.69 -2.19
C ILE A 110 -12.11 8.00 -3.29
N ILE A 111 -11.48 7.13 -4.07
CA ILE A 111 -12.18 6.33 -5.09
C ILE A 111 -12.33 4.92 -4.54
N ASP A 112 -13.56 4.57 -4.20
CA ASP A 112 -13.94 3.24 -3.76
C ASP A 112 -14.18 2.35 -4.98
N MET A 113 -13.38 1.29 -5.08
CA MET A 113 -13.41 0.29 -6.14
C MET A 113 -13.89 -1.08 -5.63
N THR A 114 -14.46 -1.14 -4.42
CA THR A 114 -14.92 -2.41 -3.82
C THR A 114 -16.20 -2.96 -4.47
N GLU A 115 -16.98 -2.11 -5.12
CA GLU A 115 -18.15 -2.51 -5.91
C GLU A 115 -17.83 -2.62 -7.41
N ARG A 116 -18.78 -3.15 -8.19
CA ARG A 116 -18.66 -3.26 -9.67
C ARG A 116 -18.46 -1.89 -10.33
N GLU A 117 -18.98 -0.83 -9.72
CA GLU A 117 -18.89 0.53 -10.21
C GLU A 117 -18.04 1.40 -9.28
N PRO A 118 -17.18 2.28 -9.84
CA PRO A 118 -16.34 3.17 -9.04
C PRO A 118 -17.19 4.25 -8.37
N ARG A 119 -17.00 4.45 -7.06
CA ARG A 119 -17.66 5.53 -6.30
C ARG A 119 -16.64 6.52 -5.76
N ILE A 120 -17.03 7.79 -5.70
CA ILE A 120 -16.18 8.85 -5.15
C ILE A 120 -16.72 9.21 -3.77
N LEU A 121 -15.92 8.93 -2.73
CA LEU A 121 -16.26 9.21 -1.34
C LEU A 121 -15.60 10.52 -0.90
N GLN A 122 -16.34 11.28 -0.09
CA GLN A 122 -15.86 12.55 0.45
C GLN A 122 -15.05 12.37 1.73
N ASN A 123 -15.27 11.27 2.47
CA ASN A 123 -14.66 11.01 3.77
C ASN A 123 -14.38 9.51 3.97
N TYR A 124 -13.36 9.18 4.78
CA TYR A 124 -13.01 7.79 5.14
C TYR A 124 -14.14 7.08 5.92
N ASN A 125 -14.97 7.81 6.66
CA ASN A 125 -16.12 7.23 7.38
C ASN A 125 -17.18 6.64 6.46
N SER A 126 -17.21 7.05 5.18
CA SER A 126 -18.11 6.50 4.17
C SER A 126 -17.65 5.14 3.63
N ILE A 127 -16.39 4.75 3.90
CA ILE A 127 -15.84 3.42 3.59
C ILE A 127 -16.33 2.38 4.59
N ARG A 128 -17.04 2.78 5.67
CA ARG A 128 -17.51 1.86 6.70
C ARG A 128 -18.30 0.77 5.99
N THR A 129 -17.69 -0.41 5.97
CA THR A 129 -18.20 -1.63 5.38
C THR A 129 -19.67 -1.68 5.70
N LYS A 130 -20.54 -1.81 4.69
CA LYS A 130 -21.89 -2.32 4.88
C LYS A 130 -21.75 -3.41 5.92
N GLN A 131 -22.38 -3.23 7.09
CA GLN A 131 -22.45 -4.33 8.04
C GLN A 131 -22.95 -5.47 7.15
N TYR A 132 -22.13 -6.51 7.00
CA TYR A 132 -22.64 -7.70 6.37
C TYR A 132 -23.86 -8.01 7.22
N ASP A 133 -25.05 -7.82 6.63
CA ASP A 133 -26.29 -8.37 7.12
C ASP A 133 -26.07 -9.87 6.99
N ASN A 134 -25.31 -10.36 7.95
CA ASN A 134 -25.03 -11.73 8.28
C ASN A 134 -26.33 -12.31 8.86
N GLU A 135 -27.46 -12.07 8.18
CA GLU A 135 -28.72 -12.75 8.43
C GLU A 135 -28.59 -14.25 8.12
N GLN A 136 -27.45 -14.68 7.58
CA GLN A 136 -27.05 -16.08 7.43
C GLN A 136 -26.23 -16.65 8.61
N VAL A 137 -25.86 -15.88 9.65
CA VAL A 137 -24.76 -16.32 10.56
C VAL A 137 -25.19 -16.96 11.87
N LEU A 138 -26.47 -17.03 12.19
CA LEU A 138 -26.92 -17.98 13.21
C LEU A 138 -28.20 -18.62 12.68
N ALA A 139 -28.11 -19.90 12.32
CA ALA A 139 -29.28 -20.76 12.18
C ALA A 139 -29.94 -20.91 13.56
N LEU A 140 -30.53 -19.81 14.04
CA LEU A 140 -31.07 -19.65 15.38
C LEU A 140 -32.11 -20.73 15.65
N ASN A 141 -32.90 -21.08 14.62
CA ASN A 141 -33.87 -22.16 14.65
C ASN A 141 -33.24 -23.55 14.87
N GLU A 142 -32.08 -23.82 14.27
CA GLU A 142 -31.36 -25.09 14.47
C GLU A 142 -30.72 -25.13 15.86
N LEU A 143 -30.17 -24.00 16.32
CA LEU A 143 -29.61 -23.88 17.66
C LEU A 143 -30.69 -24.06 18.74
N THR A 144 -31.87 -23.45 18.57
CA THR A 144 -33.00 -23.63 19.50
C THR A 144 -33.46 -25.09 19.51
N HIS A 145 -33.58 -25.72 18.35
CA HIS A 145 -33.97 -27.14 18.26
C HIS A 145 -32.97 -28.06 18.98
N ASN A 146 -31.67 -27.81 18.83
CA ASN A 146 -30.63 -28.59 19.51
C ASN A 146 -30.65 -28.40 21.03
N LEU A 147 -30.92 -27.18 21.51
CA LEU A 147 -31.06 -26.91 22.95
C LEU A 147 -32.28 -27.62 23.54
N ASP A 148 -33.42 -27.60 22.85
CA ASP A 148 -34.63 -28.30 23.27
C ASP A 148 -34.41 -29.82 23.36
N LEU A 149 -33.71 -30.42 22.39
CA LEU A 149 -33.33 -31.84 22.42
C LEU A 149 -32.47 -32.20 23.64
N ILE A 150 -31.50 -31.35 23.99
CA ILE A 150 -30.64 -31.54 25.15
C ILE A 150 -31.48 -31.48 26.43
N ILE A 151 -32.36 -30.48 26.55
CA ILE A 151 -33.25 -30.33 27.71
C ILE A 151 -34.14 -31.56 27.86
N GLU A 152 -34.82 -31.99 26.80
CA GLU A 152 -35.66 -33.20 26.84
C GLU A 152 -34.87 -34.45 27.25
N SER A 153 -33.63 -34.60 26.76
CA SER A 153 -32.79 -35.74 27.11
C SER A 153 -32.41 -35.74 28.59
N CYS A 154 -32.11 -34.56 29.15
CA CYS A 154 -31.82 -34.39 30.57
C CYS A 154 -33.06 -34.64 31.42
N GLU A 155 -34.23 -34.12 31.04
CA GLU A 155 -35.49 -34.37 31.74
C GLU A 155 -35.84 -35.85 31.77
N LYS A 156 -35.75 -36.54 30.62
CA LYS A 156 -35.96 -38.00 30.53
C LYS A 156 -34.96 -38.77 31.40
N SER A 157 -33.70 -38.34 31.42
CA SER A 157 -32.67 -38.94 32.28
C SER A 157 -32.97 -38.72 33.77
N MET A 158 -33.43 -37.53 34.16
CA MET A 158 -33.82 -37.25 35.54
C MET A 158 -35.00 -38.12 35.98
N ILE A 159 -36.03 -38.23 35.13
CA ILE A 159 -37.21 -39.07 35.39
C ILE A 159 -36.83 -40.56 35.49
N HIS A 160 -35.93 -41.06 34.64
CA HIS A 160 -35.49 -42.47 34.70
C HIS A 160 -34.51 -42.76 35.84
N SER A 161 -33.82 -41.75 36.36
CA SER A 161 -32.86 -41.89 37.46
C SER A 161 -33.50 -41.86 38.86
N HIS A 162 -34.80 -41.57 38.94
CA HIS A 162 -35.58 -41.51 40.16
C HIS A 162 -36.60 -42.65 40.24
#